data_AF-A0A4R5CJ01-F1
#
_entry.id   AF-A0A4R5CJ01-F1
#
_cell.length_a   1.000
_cell.length_b   1.000
_cell.length_c   1.000
_cell.angle_alpha   90.00
_cell.angle_beta   90.00
_cell.angle_gamma   90.00
#
_symmetry.space_group_name_H-M   'P 1'
#
loop_
_entity.id
_entity.type
_entity.pdbx_description
1 polymer ?
#
loop_
_entity_poly.entity_id
_entity_poly.type
_entity_poly.pdbx_seq_one_letter_code
_entity_poly.pdbx_strand_id
1 'polypeptide(L)'
;MAIEHKVRQVEELFDRLDFEISNFKSETKLHCLTGCGKCCSNPEIDASPLEFLPWALHLFLNGKAEETLLELNNTSITTCHIYRPLALLEEYNGSCSNYRYRGLICRLFGYAANRDKYGKLRLATCKIIKEDQSENFNNTEEAISKGLYVPIFTDYYMQLTQIDYHLASIILPINQALKMAIEEVLQYYAYRPFPDGMANIA
;
A
#
# COMPACT_ATOMS: atom_id res chain seq x y z
N MET A 1 16.82 14.83 3.52
CA MET A 1 15.43 15.20 3.86
C MET A 1 15.08 14.56 5.19
N ALA A 2 14.35 15.26 6.07
CA ALA A 2 13.90 14.67 7.34
C ALA A 2 12.89 13.55 7.08
N ILE A 3 12.83 12.55 7.96
CA ILE A 3 11.98 11.37 7.73
C ILE A 3 10.50 11.73 7.78
N GLU A 4 10.13 12.68 8.64
CA GLU A 4 8.78 13.23 8.77
C GLU A 4 8.34 13.94 7.48
N HIS A 5 9.28 14.59 6.79
CA HIS A 5 8.99 15.21 5.50
C HIS A 5 8.76 14.16 4.41
N LYS A 6 9.56 13.07 4.37
CA LYS A 6 9.30 11.93 3.47
C LYS A 6 7.91 11.35 3.73
N VAL A 7 7.60 11.09 5.01
CA VAL A 7 6.29 10.54 5.42
C VAL A 7 5.15 11.45 4.95
N ARG A 8 5.23 12.75 5.19
CA ARG A 8 4.20 13.69 4.77
C ARG A 8 3.98 13.66 3.25
N GLN A 9 5.06 13.61 2.46
CA GLN A 9 4.94 13.52 0.99
C GLN A 9 4.31 12.19 0.53
N VAL A 10 4.61 11.08 1.21
CA VAL A 10 3.97 9.79 0.92
C VAL A 10 2.49 9.82 1.28
N GLU A 11 2.13 10.41 2.42
CA GLU A 11 0.72 10.60 2.81
C GLU A 11 -0.03 11.51 1.83
N GLU A 12 0.56 12.62 1.40
CA GLU A 12 -0.01 13.52 0.38
C GLU A 12 -0.24 12.79 -0.96
N LEU A 13 0.67 11.89 -1.35
CA LEU A 13 0.52 11.04 -2.53
C LEU A 13 -0.66 10.07 -2.37
N PHE A 14 -0.82 9.48 -1.18
CA PHE A 14 -1.91 8.55 -0.87
C PHE A 14 -3.27 9.25 -0.83
N ASP A 15 -3.34 10.44 -0.25
CA ASP A 15 -4.58 11.22 -0.17
C ASP A 15 -5.07 11.62 -1.57
N ARG A 16 -4.14 12.00 -2.47
CA ARG A 16 -4.46 12.25 -3.88
C ARG A 16 -4.99 11.00 -4.58
N LEU A 17 -4.32 9.85 -4.39
CA LEU A 17 -4.77 8.59 -4.97
C LEU A 17 -6.14 8.16 -4.46
N ASP A 18 -6.41 8.30 -3.16
CA ASP A 18 -7.70 7.94 -2.59
C ASP A 18 -8.83 8.83 -3.15
N PHE A 19 -8.55 10.10 -3.44
CA PHE A 19 -9.49 11.00 -4.13
C PHE A 19 -9.76 10.53 -5.56
N GLU A 20 -8.73 10.23 -6.34
CA GLU A 20 -8.85 9.72 -7.71
C GLU A 20 -9.62 8.39 -7.77
N ILE A 21 -9.31 7.47 -6.85
CA ILE A 21 -10.01 6.18 -6.73
C ILE A 21 -11.48 6.41 -6.39
N SER A 22 -11.80 7.35 -5.51
CA SER A 22 -13.19 7.64 -5.15
C SER A 22 -14.00 8.13 -6.36
N ASN A 23 -13.41 8.99 -7.19
CA ASN A 23 -14.03 9.44 -8.44
C ASN A 23 -14.19 8.28 -9.43
N PHE A 24 -13.12 7.51 -9.64
CA PHE A 24 -13.13 6.35 -10.53
C PHE A 24 -14.21 5.33 -10.15
N LYS A 25 -14.37 5.02 -8.86
CA LYS A 25 -15.43 4.14 -8.35
C LYS A 25 -16.82 4.70 -8.59
N SER A 26 -17.00 6.01 -8.42
CA SER A 26 -18.28 6.68 -8.66
C SER A 26 -18.70 6.59 -10.13
N GLU A 27 -17.76 6.75 -11.06
CA GLU A 27 -18.00 6.70 -12.50
C GLU A 27 -18.22 5.26 -13.01
N THR A 28 -17.38 4.32 -12.56
CA THR A 28 -17.37 2.93 -13.06
C THR A 28 -18.34 2.01 -12.34
N LYS A 29 -18.82 2.40 -11.15
CA LYS A 29 -19.59 1.57 -10.22
C LYS A 29 -18.87 0.29 -9.76
N LEU A 30 -17.57 0.17 -10.07
CA LEU A 30 -16.73 -0.91 -9.58
C LEU A 30 -16.47 -0.74 -8.08
N HIS A 31 -16.57 -1.84 -7.36
CA HIS A 31 -16.27 -1.87 -5.93
C HIS A 31 -15.60 -3.18 -5.52
N CYS A 32 -14.69 -3.12 -4.56
CA CYS A 32 -14.21 -4.32 -3.89
C CYS A 32 -15.30 -4.84 -2.94
N LEU A 33 -15.42 -6.16 -2.82
CA LEU A 33 -16.32 -6.78 -1.85
C LEU A 33 -15.91 -6.38 -0.43
N THR A 34 -16.87 -5.91 0.36
CA THR A 34 -16.65 -5.55 1.75
C THR A 34 -16.14 -6.75 2.54
N GLY A 35 -15.04 -6.59 3.26
CA GLY A 35 -14.42 -7.65 4.05
C GLY A 35 -13.56 -8.64 3.26
N CYS A 36 -13.36 -8.44 1.95
CA CYS A 36 -12.48 -9.30 1.16
C CYS A 36 -10.99 -8.97 1.41
N GLY A 37 -10.27 -9.94 1.98
CA GLY A 37 -8.83 -9.93 2.23
C GLY A 37 -8.02 -10.76 1.24
N LYS A 38 -8.64 -11.29 0.18
CA LYS A 38 -7.99 -12.20 -0.78
C LYS A 38 -6.77 -11.61 -1.49
N CYS A 39 -6.72 -10.29 -1.68
CA CYS A 39 -5.52 -9.63 -2.19
C CYS A 39 -4.41 -9.57 -1.13
N CYS A 40 -4.75 -9.45 0.16
CA CYS A 40 -3.81 -9.37 1.28
C CYS A 40 -3.25 -10.74 1.71
N SER A 41 -3.95 -11.82 1.37
CA SER A 41 -3.51 -13.21 1.62
C SER A 41 -2.51 -13.72 0.59
N ASN A 42 -2.19 -12.95 -0.46
CA ASN A 42 -1.20 -13.34 -1.45
C ASN A 42 0.22 -13.11 -0.90
N PRO A 43 1.06 -14.15 -0.76
CA PRO A 43 2.42 -14.00 -0.26
C PRO A 43 3.38 -13.36 -1.28
N GLU A 44 2.99 -13.26 -2.55
CA GLU A 44 3.80 -12.72 -3.65
C GLU A 44 3.58 -11.20 -3.87
N ILE A 45 3.11 -10.49 -2.84
CA ILE A 45 3.00 -9.02 -2.94
C ILE A 45 4.36 -8.42 -2.70
N ASP A 46 4.92 -7.82 -3.73
CA ASP A 46 6.09 -6.98 -3.62
C ASP A 46 5.69 -5.51 -3.44
N ALA A 47 6.49 -4.79 -2.67
CA ALA A 47 6.28 -3.40 -2.35
C ALA A 47 7.60 -2.67 -2.10
N SER A 48 7.58 -1.35 -2.22
CA SER A 48 8.68 -0.53 -1.77
C SER A 48 8.58 -0.24 -0.25
N PRO A 49 9.71 -0.28 0.48
CA PRO A 49 9.77 0.21 1.86
C PRO A 49 9.24 1.63 2.03
N LEU A 50 9.39 2.49 1.01
CA LEU A 50 8.96 3.89 1.07
C LEU A 50 7.44 4.01 1.29
N GLU A 51 6.67 3.09 0.71
CA GLU A 51 5.20 3.04 0.84
C GLU A 51 4.75 2.81 2.29
N PHE A 52 5.62 2.26 3.14
CA PHE A 52 5.33 1.93 4.53
C PHE A 52 6.02 2.84 5.53
N LEU A 53 6.74 3.90 5.10
CA LEU A 53 7.29 4.87 6.04
C LEU A 53 6.23 5.52 6.95
N PRO A 54 5.01 5.89 6.48
CA PRO A 54 3.99 6.43 7.37
C PRO A 54 3.60 5.44 8.48
N TRP A 55 3.52 4.15 8.15
CA TRP A 55 3.24 3.08 9.11
C TRP A 55 4.37 2.92 10.13
N ALA A 56 5.61 2.86 9.65
CA ALA A 56 6.79 2.68 10.48
C ALA A 56 6.98 3.87 11.45
N LEU A 57 6.79 5.11 10.97
CA LEU A 57 6.85 6.29 11.82
C LEU A 57 5.73 6.25 12.87
N HIS A 58 4.51 5.88 12.49
CA HIS A 58 3.43 5.71 13.45
C HIS A 58 3.78 4.67 14.53
N LEU A 59 4.37 3.53 14.18
CA LEU A 59 4.82 2.56 15.20
C LEU A 59 5.87 3.14 16.14
N PHE A 60 6.85 3.87 15.59
CA PHE A 60 7.91 4.50 16.38
C PHE A 60 7.34 5.50 17.38
N LEU A 61 6.47 6.41 16.91
CA LEU A 61 5.84 7.42 17.77
C LEU A 61 4.94 6.81 18.87
N ASN A 62 4.49 5.57 18.70
CA ASN A 62 3.71 4.82 19.68
C ASN A 62 4.55 3.84 20.52
N GLY A 63 5.89 3.85 20.39
CA GLY A 63 6.79 2.95 21.12
C GLY A 63 6.65 1.47 20.74
N LYS A 64 6.14 1.17 19.54
CA LYS A 64 5.88 -0.21 19.07
C LYS A 64 6.84 -0.68 17.98
N ALA A 65 7.76 0.17 17.53
CA ALA A 65 8.63 -0.13 16.40
C ALA A 65 9.53 -1.35 16.66
N GLU A 66 10.24 -1.39 17.78
CA GLU A 66 11.16 -2.48 18.11
C GLU A 66 10.44 -3.82 18.34
N GLU A 67 9.34 -3.80 19.10
CA GLU A 67 8.48 -4.97 19.33
C GLU A 67 8.00 -5.55 17.99
N THR A 68 7.45 -4.71 17.11
CA THR A 68 6.96 -5.14 15.80
C THR A 68 8.08 -5.68 14.91
N LEU A 69 9.27 -5.07 14.96
CA LEU A 69 10.44 -5.54 14.22
C LEU A 69 10.90 -6.93 14.69
N LEU A 70 10.89 -7.19 16.00
CA LEU A 70 11.18 -8.50 16.56
C LEU A 70 10.14 -9.55 16.12
N GLU A 71 8.86 -9.19 16.14
CA GLU A 71 7.78 -10.05 15.62
C GLU A 71 8.01 -10.41 14.14
N LEU A 72 8.29 -9.42 13.29
CA LEU A 72 8.56 -9.63 11.87
C LEU A 72 9.78 -10.52 11.62
N ASN A 73 10.80 -10.46 12.47
CA ASN A 73 12.00 -11.29 12.35
C ASN A 73 11.79 -12.75 12.79
N ASN A 74 10.94 -12.96 13.81
CA ASN A 74 10.73 -14.27 14.42
C ASN A 74 9.59 -15.06 13.78
N THR A 75 8.79 -14.41 12.94
CA THR A 75 7.56 -14.98 12.41
C THR A 75 7.72 -15.43 10.96
N SER A 76 7.30 -16.65 10.65
CA SER A 76 7.29 -17.21 9.30
C SER A 76 5.96 -16.96 8.55
N ILE A 77 5.23 -15.89 8.91
CA ILE A 77 3.98 -15.53 8.24
C ILE A 77 4.30 -15.18 6.79
N THR A 78 3.59 -15.85 5.89
CA THR A 78 3.69 -15.65 4.45
C THR A 78 2.78 -14.52 3.96
N THR A 79 1.71 -14.21 4.69
CA THR A 79 0.79 -13.11 4.39
C THR A 79 1.30 -11.76 4.93
N CYS A 80 0.69 -10.65 4.53
CA CYS A 80 1.09 -9.33 5.02
C CYS A 80 0.93 -9.24 6.56
N HIS A 81 1.96 -8.80 7.28
CA HIS A 81 1.91 -8.66 8.75
C HIS A 81 0.82 -7.68 9.24
N ILE A 82 0.50 -6.65 8.44
CA ILE A 82 -0.56 -5.68 8.76
C ILE A 82 -1.96 -6.31 8.62
N TYR A 83 -2.10 -7.38 7.82
CA TYR A 83 -3.38 -8.04 7.58
C TYR A 83 -3.91 -8.71 8.85
N ARG A 84 -5.22 -8.58 9.08
CA ARG A 84 -5.96 -9.22 10.16
C ARG A 84 -7.16 -9.97 9.58
N PRO A 85 -7.16 -11.31 9.61
CA PRO A 85 -8.31 -12.09 9.21
C PRO A 85 -9.46 -11.91 10.21
N LEU A 86 -10.71 -12.01 9.74
CA LEU A 86 -11.92 -11.89 10.56
C LEU A 86 -12.13 -13.09 11.50
N ALA A 87 -11.67 -14.27 11.08
CA ALA A 87 -11.67 -15.47 11.89
C ALA A 87 -10.37 -16.25 11.69
N LEU A 88 -9.94 -17.00 12.71
CA LEU A 88 -8.68 -17.76 12.69
C LEU A 88 -8.61 -18.82 11.57
N LEU A 89 -9.76 -19.23 11.03
CA LEU A 89 -9.87 -20.22 9.95
C LEU A 89 -10.26 -19.59 8.60
N GLU A 90 -10.48 -18.27 8.55
CA GLU A 90 -10.86 -17.57 7.32
C GLU A 90 -9.66 -16.80 6.76
N GLU A 91 -9.05 -17.35 5.70
CA GLU A 91 -7.90 -16.72 5.05
C GLU A 91 -8.29 -15.52 4.18
N TYR A 92 -9.52 -15.53 3.64
CA TYR A 92 -9.96 -14.60 2.58
C TYR A 92 -10.85 -13.45 3.07
N ASN A 93 -11.27 -13.49 4.32
CA ASN A 93 -12.14 -12.48 4.92
C ASN A 93 -11.33 -11.73 5.98
N GLY A 94 -11.13 -10.44 5.80
CA GLY A 94 -10.22 -9.67 6.64
C GLY A 94 -9.99 -8.27 6.13
N SER A 95 -9.26 -7.49 6.92
CA SER A 95 -8.80 -6.16 6.54
C SER A 95 -7.45 -5.85 7.17
N CYS A 96 -6.81 -4.79 6.71
CA CYS A 96 -5.62 -4.27 7.40
C CYS A 96 -6.00 -3.82 8.81
N SER A 97 -5.22 -4.21 9.82
CA SER A 97 -5.34 -3.72 11.21
C SER A 97 -5.43 -2.19 11.28
N ASN A 98 -4.70 -1.50 10.42
CA ASN A 98 -4.86 -0.09 10.18
C ASN A 98 -4.93 0.20 8.67
N TYR A 99 -6.15 0.40 8.16
CA TYR A 99 -6.41 0.61 6.73
C TYR A 99 -5.82 1.92 6.18
N ARG A 100 -5.54 2.91 7.05
CA ARG A 100 -4.87 4.17 6.67
C ARG A 100 -3.41 3.95 6.29
N TYR A 101 -2.76 2.94 6.85
CA TYR A 101 -1.34 2.66 6.64
C TYR A 101 -1.07 1.58 5.59
N ARG A 102 -2.07 1.24 4.77
CA ARG A 102 -1.86 0.33 3.63
C ARG A 102 -0.96 0.99 2.58
N GLY A 103 -0.05 0.20 2.00
CA GLY A 103 0.91 0.66 0.99
C GLY A 103 0.25 1.10 -0.32
N LEU A 104 1.05 1.73 -1.19
CA LEU A 104 0.63 2.21 -2.51
C LEU A 104 0.14 1.05 -3.37
N ILE A 105 0.84 -0.09 -3.36
CA ILE A 105 0.45 -1.30 -4.10
C ILE A 105 -0.98 -1.74 -3.74
N CYS A 106 -1.31 -1.73 -2.44
CA CYS A 106 -2.61 -2.14 -1.93
C CYS A 106 -3.72 -1.13 -2.25
N ARG A 107 -3.37 0.14 -2.53
CA ARG A 107 -4.31 1.19 -2.92
C ARG A 107 -4.63 1.11 -4.41
N LEU A 108 -3.59 0.93 -5.23
CA LEU A 108 -3.70 0.85 -6.68
C LEU A 108 -4.45 -0.41 -7.13
N PHE A 109 -4.18 -1.55 -6.49
CA PHE A 109 -4.81 -2.81 -6.89
C PHE A 109 -6.34 -2.76 -6.78
N GLY A 110 -7.02 -3.09 -7.88
CA GLY A 110 -8.48 -3.04 -8.01
C GLY A 110 -9.01 -1.81 -8.73
N TYR A 111 -8.27 -0.69 -8.73
CA TYR A 111 -8.74 0.60 -9.25
C TYR A 111 -7.72 1.33 -10.14
N ALA A 112 -6.55 0.74 -10.38
CA ALA A 112 -5.51 1.29 -11.24
C ALA A 112 -5.22 0.36 -12.44
N ALA A 113 -4.62 0.92 -13.49
CA ALA A 113 -4.30 0.23 -14.72
C ALA A 113 -2.79 0.08 -14.94
N ASN A 114 -2.43 -0.97 -15.66
CA ASN A 114 -1.09 -1.17 -16.21
C ASN A 114 -1.07 -0.82 -17.70
N ARG A 115 0.06 -0.28 -18.18
CA ARG A 115 0.32 -0.08 -19.60
C ARG A 115 0.88 -1.37 -20.17
N ASP A 116 0.27 -1.90 -21.23
CA ASP A 116 0.86 -3.00 -21.98
C ASP A 116 1.98 -2.50 -22.92
N LYS A 117 2.67 -3.43 -23.59
CA LYS A 117 3.75 -3.14 -24.54
C LYS A 117 3.30 -2.31 -25.77
N TYR A 118 2.00 -2.20 -26.01
CA TYR A 118 1.41 -1.38 -27.08
C TYR A 118 0.84 -0.06 -26.56
N GLY A 119 1.04 0.25 -25.28
CA GLY A 119 0.55 1.46 -24.62
C GLY A 119 -0.94 1.41 -24.24
N LYS A 120 -1.61 0.26 -24.39
CA LYS A 120 -3.02 0.12 -23.99
C LYS A 120 -3.11 -0.07 -22.47
N LEU A 121 -4.00 0.69 -21.85
CA LEU A 121 -4.30 0.59 -20.42
C LEU A 121 -5.21 -0.62 -20.16
N ARG A 122 -4.85 -1.40 -19.14
CA ARG A 122 -5.60 -2.57 -18.66
C ARG A 122 -5.77 -2.50 -17.15
N LEU A 123 -7.00 -2.60 -16.68
CA LEU A 123 -7.32 -2.53 -15.26
C LEU A 123 -6.71 -3.72 -14.51
N ALA A 124 -5.89 -3.42 -13.50
CA ALA A 124 -5.27 -4.43 -12.64
C ALA A 124 -6.20 -4.70 -11.45
N THR A 125 -7.09 -5.67 -11.62
CA THR A 125 -8.09 -6.05 -10.62
C THR A 125 -8.16 -7.57 -10.43
N CYS A 126 -8.79 -8.00 -9.33
CA CYS A 126 -8.90 -9.40 -8.95
C CYS A 126 -9.93 -10.17 -9.80
N LYS A 127 -9.80 -11.50 -9.79
CA LYS A 127 -10.72 -12.39 -10.49
C LYS A 127 -12.18 -12.22 -10.02
N ILE A 128 -12.39 -11.97 -8.73
CA ILE A 128 -13.72 -11.77 -8.15
C ILE A 128 -14.44 -10.57 -8.80
N ILE A 129 -13.77 -9.43 -8.94
CA ILE A 129 -14.37 -8.24 -9.58
C ILE A 129 -14.69 -8.53 -11.05
N LYS A 130 -13.83 -9.27 -11.77
CA LYS A 130 -14.05 -9.62 -13.17
C LYS A 130 -15.26 -10.55 -13.39
N GLU A 131 -15.54 -11.42 -12.43
CA GLU A 131 -16.63 -12.40 -12.51
C GLU A 131 -17.94 -11.83 -11.95
N ASP A 132 -17.93 -11.32 -10.72
CA ASP A 132 -19.13 -10.84 -10.03
C ASP A 132 -19.65 -9.52 -10.58
N GLN A 133 -18.76 -8.68 -11.13
CA GLN A 133 -19.09 -7.37 -11.70
C GLN A 133 -18.69 -7.28 -13.18
N SER A 134 -18.87 -8.38 -13.91
CA SER A 134 -18.46 -8.50 -15.32
C SER A 134 -18.99 -7.39 -16.24
N GLU A 135 -20.25 -6.97 -16.05
CA GLU A 135 -20.85 -5.86 -16.80
C GLU A 135 -20.11 -4.53 -16.53
N ASN A 136 -20.00 -4.15 -15.26
CA ASN A 136 -19.28 -2.92 -14.87
C ASN A 136 -17.81 -2.97 -15.29
N PHE A 137 -17.16 -4.14 -15.19
CA PHE A 137 -15.78 -4.34 -15.60
C PHE A 137 -15.59 -4.12 -17.11
N ASN A 138 -16.43 -4.74 -17.94
CA ASN A 138 -16.35 -4.58 -19.39
C ASN A 138 -16.66 -3.14 -19.83
N ASN A 139 -17.68 -2.52 -19.24
CA ASN A 139 -18.00 -1.11 -19.48
C ASN A 139 -16.84 -0.19 -19.08
N THR A 140 -16.15 -0.51 -17.98
CA THR A 140 -14.97 0.24 -17.51
C THR A 140 -13.79 0.10 -18.48
N GLU A 141 -13.46 -1.12 -18.93
CA GLU A 141 -12.39 -1.33 -19.90
C GLU A 141 -12.67 -0.59 -21.22
N GLU A 142 -13.93 -0.57 -21.66
CA GLU A 142 -14.33 0.21 -22.83
C GLU A 142 -14.20 1.72 -22.58
N ALA A 143 -14.66 2.21 -21.43
CA ALA A 143 -14.55 3.62 -21.06
C ALA A 143 -13.08 4.08 -20.97
N ILE A 144 -12.20 3.26 -20.37
CA ILE A 144 -10.74 3.51 -20.34
C ILE A 144 -10.19 3.60 -21.75
N SER A 145 -10.60 2.71 -22.66
CA SER A 145 -10.17 2.76 -24.06
C SER A 145 -10.66 4.02 -24.81
N LYS A 146 -11.77 4.62 -24.34
CA LYS A 146 -12.34 5.87 -24.84
C LYS A 146 -11.80 7.13 -24.14
N GLY A 147 -10.84 6.98 -23.22
CA GLY A 147 -10.18 8.09 -22.55
C GLY A 147 -10.67 8.39 -21.13
N LEU A 148 -11.43 7.48 -20.49
CA LEU A 148 -11.71 7.58 -19.06
C LEU A 148 -10.39 7.58 -18.29
N TYR A 149 -10.26 8.53 -17.37
CA TYR A 149 -9.10 8.61 -16.50
C TYR A 149 -9.05 7.39 -15.56
N VAL A 150 -7.86 6.80 -15.41
CA VAL A 150 -7.59 5.73 -14.45
C VAL A 150 -6.19 5.92 -13.89
N PRO A 151 -5.99 5.78 -12.56
CA PRO A 151 -4.65 5.78 -11.97
C PRO A 151 -3.76 4.72 -12.64
N ILE A 152 -2.49 5.04 -12.87
CA ILE A 152 -1.55 4.13 -13.54
C ILE A 152 -0.43 3.75 -12.57
N PHE A 153 -0.15 2.45 -12.46
CA PHE A 153 0.88 1.94 -11.54
C PHE A 153 2.24 2.62 -11.75
N THR A 154 2.72 2.63 -13.00
CA THR A 154 4.02 3.23 -13.34
C THR A 154 4.09 4.70 -12.94
N ASP A 155 3.01 5.45 -13.14
CA ASP A 155 3.00 6.89 -12.92
C ASP A 155 3.03 7.20 -11.41
N TYR A 156 2.37 6.37 -10.60
CA TYR A 156 2.40 6.47 -9.14
C TYR A 156 3.72 6.00 -8.52
N TYR A 157 4.32 4.92 -9.03
CA TYR A 157 5.66 4.50 -8.61
C TYR A 157 6.74 5.51 -9.05
N MET A 158 6.56 6.19 -10.19
CA MET A 158 7.41 7.31 -10.58
C MET A 158 7.25 8.49 -9.62
N GLN A 159 6.05 8.83 -9.18
CA GLN A 159 5.86 9.86 -8.15
C GLN A 159 6.49 9.47 -6.81
N LEU A 160 6.37 8.20 -6.42
CA LEU A 160 7.01 7.66 -5.21
C LEU A 160 8.55 7.79 -5.28
N THR A 161 9.16 7.49 -6.43
CA THR A 161 10.62 7.66 -6.63
C THR A 161 11.10 9.11 -6.59
N GLN A 162 10.23 10.10 -6.85
CA GLN A 162 10.58 11.51 -6.65
C GLN A 162 10.66 11.92 -5.18
N ILE A 163 10.03 11.17 -4.27
CA ILE A 163 10.10 11.43 -2.82
C ILE A 163 11.45 10.94 -2.27
N ASP A 164 11.77 9.68 -2.53
CA ASP A 164 13.07 9.10 -2.19
C ASP A 164 13.43 8.00 -3.18
N TYR A 165 14.40 8.29 -4.05
CA TYR A 165 14.80 7.35 -5.10
C TYR A 165 15.33 6.03 -4.54
N HIS A 166 16.13 6.08 -3.46
CA HIS A 166 16.76 4.88 -2.90
C HIS A 166 15.69 3.91 -2.38
N LEU A 167 14.85 4.37 -1.45
CA LEU A 167 13.82 3.51 -0.84
C LEU A 167 12.76 3.11 -1.87
N ALA A 168 12.37 3.99 -2.78
CA ALA A 168 11.37 3.69 -3.81
C ALA A 168 11.85 2.67 -4.87
N SER A 169 13.15 2.64 -5.16
CA SER A 169 13.75 1.71 -6.13
C SER A 169 13.89 0.27 -5.61
N ILE A 170 13.85 0.11 -4.28
CA ILE A 170 13.89 -1.19 -3.63
C ILE A 170 12.50 -1.81 -3.69
N ILE A 171 12.40 -3.00 -4.28
CA ILE A 171 11.18 -3.78 -4.35
C ILE A 171 11.46 -5.13 -3.68
N LEU A 172 10.70 -5.41 -2.62
CA LEU A 172 10.88 -6.59 -1.79
C LEU A 172 9.51 -7.19 -1.45
N PRO A 173 9.46 -8.47 -1.05
CA PRO A 173 8.26 -9.05 -0.46
C PRO A 173 7.74 -8.16 0.67
N ILE A 174 6.42 -7.99 0.76
CA ILE A 174 5.78 -6.98 1.61
C ILE A 174 6.27 -6.97 3.05
N ASN A 175 6.50 -8.13 3.67
CA ASN A 175 7.00 -8.20 5.05
C ASN A 175 8.46 -7.74 5.19
N GLN A 176 9.28 -7.93 4.16
CA GLN A 176 10.63 -7.39 4.12
C GLN A 176 10.62 -5.87 3.89
N ALA A 177 9.70 -5.37 3.05
CA ALA A 177 9.50 -3.94 2.87
C ALA A 177 9.05 -3.25 4.18
N LEU A 178 8.13 -3.88 4.92
CA LEU A 178 7.69 -3.42 6.25
C LEU A 178 8.85 -3.37 7.25
N LYS A 179 9.65 -4.43 7.30
CA LYS A 179 10.84 -4.52 8.14
C LYS A 179 11.81 -3.37 7.83
N MET A 180 12.16 -3.20 6.56
CA MET A 180 13.10 -2.15 6.13
C MET A 180 12.56 -0.74 6.42
N ALA A 181 11.25 -0.53 6.31
CA ALA A 181 10.63 0.75 6.67
C ALA A 181 10.79 1.06 8.17
N ILE A 182 10.63 0.07 9.06
CA ILE A 182 10.87 0.23 10.51
C ILE A 182 12.35 0.52 10.77
N GLU A 183 13.24 -0.25 10.15
CA GLU A 183 14.69 -0.07 10.30
C GLU A 183 15.14 1.34 9.88
N GLU A 184 14.62 1.87 8.76
CA GLU A 184 14.90 3.24 8.30
C GLU A 184 14.50 4.29 9.34
N VAL A 185 13.33 4.12 9.99
CA VAL A 185 12.86 5.03 11.05
C VAL A 185 13.72 4.94 12.30
N LEU A 186 13.98 3.72 12.78
CA LEU A 186 14.83 3.51 13.96
C LEU A 186 16.25 4.05 13.72
N GLN A 187 16.84 3.77 12.57
CA GLN A 187 18.17 4.26 12.22
C GLN A 187 18.20 5.79 12.11
N TYR A 188 17.13 6.42 11.61
CA TYR A 188 17.06 7.88 11.52
C TYR A 188 17.12 8.53 12.91
N TYR A 189 16.37 8.00 13.88
CA TYR A 189 16.28 8.53 15.24
C TYR A 189 17.34 8.01 16.21
N ALA A 190 18.07 6.94 15.88
CA ALA A 190 19.21 6.48 16.68
C ALA A 190 20.31 7.54 16.83
N TYR A 191 20.39 8.49 15.88
CA TYR A 191 21.40 9.54 15.83
C TYR A 191 20.82 10.97 15.82
N ARG A 192 19.51 11.12 16.04
CA ARG A 192 18.81 12.41 15.96
C ARG A 192 17.85 12.57 17.13
N PRO A 193 17.57 13.81 17.57
CA PRO A 193 16.57 14.02 18.61
C PRO A 193 15.22 13.47 18.16
N PHE A 194 14.49 12.91 19.11
CA PHE A 194 13.11 12.49 18.88
C PHE A 194 12.23 13.73 18.62
N PRO A 195 11.10 13.57 17.89
CA PRO A 195 10.16 14.65 17.70
C PRO A 195 9.69 15.20 19.05
N ASP A 196 9.50 16.52 19.11
CA ASP A 196 9.26 17.26 20.36
C ASP A 196 8.23 16.58 21.27
N GLY A 197 8.65 16.24 22.50
CA GLY A 197 7.78 15.67 23.55
C GLY A 197 7.83 14.15 23.71
N MET A 198 8.60 13.42 22.90
CA MET A 198 8.65 11.95 22.95
C MET A 198 9.99 11.39 23.42
N ALA A 199 10.54 11.91 24.53
CA ALA A 199 11.87 11.50 25.02
C ALA A 199 11.99 10.04 25.55
N ASN A 200 10.88 9.30 25.69
CA ASN A 200 10.81 8.00 26.37
C ASN A 200 10.12 6.87 25.57
N ILE A 201 10.14 6.90 24.23
CA ILE A 201 9.45 5.89 23.38
C ILE A 201 10.37 4.83 22.76
N ALA A 202 11.68 4.93 22.96
CA ALA A 202 12.65 3.92 22.55
C ALA A 202 13.21 3.22 23.79
#